data_AF-A0A9Q1E2B5-F1
#
_entry.id   AF-A0A9Q1E2B5-F1
#
_cell.length_a   1.000
_cell.length_b   1.000
_cell.length_c   1.000
_cell.angle_alpha   90.00
_cell.angle_beta   90.00
_cell.angle_gamma   90.00
#
_symmetry.space_group_name_H-M   'P 1'
#
loop_
_entity.id
_entity.type
_entity.pdbx_description
1 polymer ?
#
loop_
_entity_poly.entity_id
_entity_poly.type
_entity_poly.pdbx_seq_one_letter_code
_entity_poly.pdbx_strand_id
1 'polypeptide(L)'
;MEGMNLPDLNAAENETSYYLDKTWVQCESPACMKWRLIPRREFEGCDRDQPWYCHMNQDPLFSHCSVPEGLFPKISQLQEFGLTLIYSKIPVGSLVLVKAGRWPWWPAVLSPDPVSAEYMEEDSEGDVLKYHVEFLGCPHSRLWTSARAVQLYRAVAAEPKNLKVSLKKSYKVALEEAAKMERATCEERLQLCLFKPQEF
;
A
#
# COMPACT_ATOMS: atom_id res chain seq x y z
N MET A 1 -14.35 -11.99 -35.79
CA MET A 1 -14.40 -10.53 -35.64
C MET A 1 -15.83 -10.16 -35.34
N GLU A 2 -16.17 -10.11 -34.05
CA GLU A 2 -17.31 -9.37 -33.54
C GLU A 2 -16.75 -8.60 -32.35
N GLY A 3 -16.34 -7.36 -32.62
CA GLY A 3 -16.10 -6.40 -31.56
C GLY A 3 -17.46 -6.02 -31.01
N MET A 4 -17.65 -6.17 -29.71
CA MET A 4 -18.82 -5.62 -29.03
C MET A 4 -18.36 -4.78 -27.85
N ASN A 5 -18.85 -3.54 -27.91
CA ASN A 5 -18.47 -2.36 -27.19
C ASN A 5 -18.53 -2.55 -25.67
N LEU A 6 -17.46 -2.09 -24.99
CA LEU A 6 -17.58 -1.58 -23.63
C LEU A 6 -18.58 -0.43 -23.67
N PRO A 7 -19.59 -0.38 -22.79
CA PRO A 7 -20.58 0.70 -22.83
C PRO A 7 -19.87 2.05 -22.78
N ASP A 8 -20.24 2.95 -23.70
CA ASP A 8 -19.80 4.34 -23.72
C ASP A 8 -20.00 4.94 -22.33
N LEU A 9 -18.90 5.15 -21.60
CA LEU A 9 -18.86 5.81 -20.30
C LEU A 9 -19.10 7.30 -20.50
N ASN A 10 -20.36 7.67 -20.74
CA ASN A 10 -20.81 9.05 -20.74
C ASN A 10 -21.38 9.44 -19.36
N ALA A 11 -20.75 10.48 -18.81
CA ALA A 11 -21.26 11.46 -17.84
C ALA A 11 -21.58 11.00 -16.40
N ALA A 12 -20.55 11.11 -15.54
CA ALA A 12 -20.53 11.75 -14.21
C ALA A 12 -21.53 11.37 -13.08
N GLU A 13 -22.68 10.74 -13.33
CA GLU A 13 -23.67 10.40 -12.27
C GLU A 13 -23.56 8.95 -11.77
N ASN A 14 -22.89 8.06 -12.50
CA ASN A 14 -22.97 6.61 -12.25
C ASN A 14 -21.70 5.96 -11.65
N GLU A 15 -20.58 6.70 -11.54
CA GLU A 15 -19.35 6.13 -10.94
C GLU A 15 -19.37 6.14 -9.41
N THR A 16 -20.14 7.02 -8.79
CA THR A 16 -20.17 7.18 -7.32
C THR A 16 -21.11 6.22 -6.63
N SER A 17 -22.31 6.01 -7.21
CA SER A 17 -23.24 4.98 -6.72
C SER A 17 -22.57 3.61 -6.70
N TYR A 18 -21.62 3.40 -7.62
CA TYR A 18 -20.86 2.17 -7.70
C TYR A 18 -19.96 1.93 -6.48
N TYR A 19 -19.40 2.94 -5.83
CA TYR A 19 -18.53 2.75 -4.66
C TYR A 19 -19.27 2.91 -3.32
N LEU A 20 -20.47 3.51 -3.32
CA LEU A 20 -21.32 3.63 -2.15
C LEU A 20 -21.74 2.24 -1.63
N ASP A 21 -21.69 2.06 -0.31
CA ASP A 21 -22.01 0.79 0.39
C ASP A 21 -21.16 -0.41 -0.06
N LYS A 22 -19.90 -0.19 -0.45
CA LYS A 22 -18.93 -1.25 -0.79
C LYS A 22 -17.66 -1.18 0.04
N THR A 23 -16.96 -2.29 0.11
CA THR A 23 -15.71 -2.46 0.87
C THR A 23 -14.68 -3.18 0.01
N TRP A 24 -13.44 -2.73 0.06
CA TRP A 24 -12.32 -3.43 -0.57
C TRP A 24 -11.81 -4.52 0.37
N VAL A 25 -11.75 -5.76 -0.13
CA VAL A 25 -11.22 -6.92 0.59
C VAL A 25 -10.07 -7.52 -0.19
N GLN A 26 -9.00 -7.91 0.51
CA GLN A 26 -7.83 -8.49 -0.11
C GLN A 26 -7.94 -10.02 -0.17
N CYS A 27 -7.61 -10.60 -1.32
CA CYS A 27 -7.46 -12.05 -1.45
C CYS A 27 -6.21 -12.53 -0.70
N GLU A 28 -6.38 -13.46 0.24
CA GLU A 28 -5.30 -14.04 1.05
C GLU A 28 -4.56 -15.19 0.36
N SER A 29 -4.86 -15.49 -0.90
CA SER A 29 -4.04 -16.43 -1.67
C SER A 29 -2.65 -15.81 -1.86
N PRO A 30 -1.57 -16.48 -1.41
CA PRO A 30 -0.21 -15.93 -1.50
C PRO A 30 0.24 -15.59 -2.92
N ALA A 31 -0.33 -16.27 -3.92
CA ALA A 31 -0.05 -16.03 -5.34
C ALA A 31 -0.93 -14.93 -5.97
N CYS A 32 -1.96 -14.44 -5.28
CA CYS A 32 -2.92 -13.47 -5.81
C CYS A 32 -2.77 -12.08 -5.20
N MET A 33 -3.05 -11.94 -3.90
CA MET A 33 -2.99 -10.69 -3.13
C MET A 33 -3.74 -9.49 -3.74
N LYS A 34 -4.68 -9.74 -4.67
CA LYS A 34 -5.48 -8.70 -5.33
C LYS A 34 -6.61 -8.21 -4.42
N TRP A 35 -6.94 -6.94 -4.55
CA TRP A 35 -8.09 -6.32 -3.92
C TRP A 35 -9.34 -6.49 -4.76
N ARG A 36 -10.47 -6.74 -4.09
CA ARG A 36 -11.79 -6.93 -4.69
C ARG A 36 -12.78 -6.03 -3.98
N LEU A 37 -13.59 -5.33 -4.76
CA LEU A 37 -14.66 -4.50 -4.23
C LEU A 37 -15.91 -5.38 -4.08
N ILE A 38 -16.41 -5.51 -2.86
CA ILE A 38 -17.63 -6.26 -2.54
C ILE A 38 -18.66 -5.35 -1.85
N PRO A 39 -19.96 -5.63 -1.95
CA PRO A 39 -20.96 -4.96 -1.14
C PRO A 39 -20.67 -5.06 0.36
N ARG A 40 -20.87 -3.97 1.10
CA ARG A 40 -20.58 -3.89 2.54
C ARG A 40 -21.35 -4.94 3.33
N ARG A 41 -22.59 -5.25 2.93
CA ARG A 41 -23.42 -6.30 3.56
C ARG A 41 -22.78 -7.68 3.47
N GLU A 42 -22.08 -7.97 2.37
CA GLU A 42 -21.35 -9.22 2.22
C GLU A 42 -20.13 -9.24 3.12
N PHE A 43 -19.40 -8.12 3.21
CA PHE A 43 -18.29 -7.98 4.15
C PHE A 43 -18.73 -8.15 5.61
N GLU A 44 -19.86 -7.55 6.00
CA GLU A 44 -20.41 -7.67 7.36
C GLU A 44 -20.89 -9.09 7.69
N GLY A 45 -21.26 -9.89 6.67
CA GLY A 45 -21.60 -11.29 6.82
C GLY A 45 -20.40 -12.25 6.79
N CYS A 46 -19.20 -11.76 6.47
CA CYS A 46 -17.99 -12.58 6.46
C CYS A 46 -17.45 -12.78 7.89
N ASP A 47 -16.96 -13.99 8.17
CA ASP A 47 -16.15 -14.25 9.36
C ASP A 47 -14.80 -13.54 9.21
N ARG A 48 -14.52 -12.60 10.10
CA ARG A 48 -13.30 -11.76 10.06
C ARG A 48 -12.05 -12.52 10.50
N ASP A 49 -12.22 -13.68 11.11
CA ASP A 49 -11.12 -14.54 11.54
C ASP A 49 -10.76 -15.60 10.47
N GLN A 50 -11.50 -15.64 9.35
CA GLN A 50 -11.27 -16.55 8.24
C GLN A 50 -10.69 -15.83 7.02
N PRO A 51 -9.79 -16.49 6.27
CA PRO A 51 -9.18 -15.89 5.09
C PRO A 51 -10.22 -15.67 3.98
N TRP A 52 -10.14 -14.51 3.34
CA TRP A 52 -10.99 -14.19 2.19
C TRP A 52 -10.27 -14.44 0.87
N TYR A 53 -10.94 -15.05 -0.13
CA TYR A 53 -10.37 -15.38 -1.43
C TYR A 53 -11.21 -14.85 -2.59
N CYS A 54 -10.59 -14.59 -3.75
CA CYS A 54 -11.32 -14.09 -4.93
C CYS A 54 -12.55 -14.93 -5.30
N HIS A 55 -12.51 -16.26 -5.14
CA HIS A 55 -13.64 -17.15 -5.44
C HIS A 55 -14.85 -16.97 -4.52
N MET A 56 -14.70 -16.23 -3.42
CA MET A 56 -15.78 -15.85 -2.51
C MET A 56 -16.48 -14.57 -2.96
N ASN A 57 -15.95 -13.85 -3.96
CA ASN A 57 -16.59 -12.67 -4.51
C ASN A 57 -17.82 -13.06 -5.35
N GLN A 58 -18.99 -12.52 -5.00
CA GLN A 58 -20.24 -12.79 -5.72
C GLN A 58 -20.29 -12.08 -7.08
N ASP A 59 -19.44 -11.10 -7.35
CA ASP A 59 -19.29 -10.51 -8.67
C ASP A 59 -18.54 -11.50 -9.60
N PRO A 60 -19.22 -12.11 -10.59
CA PRO A 60 -18.61 -13.12 -11.45
C PRO A 60 -17.44 -12.53 -12.26
N LEU A 61 -17.42 -11.23 -12.54
CA LEU A 61 -16.35 -10.57 -13.29
C LEU A 61 -15.06 -10.50 -12.49
N PHE A 62 -15.12 -10.53 -11.15
CA PHE A 62 -13.98 -10.38 -10.26
C PHE A 62 -13.85 -11.55 -9.26
N SER A 63 -14.45 -12.69 -9.59
CA SER A 63 -14.53 -13.91 -8.77
C SER A 63 -13.33 -14.86 -8.89
N HIS A 64 -12.28 -14.49 -9.62
CA HIS A 64 -11.13 -15.39 -9.80
C HIS A 64 -9.78 -14.67 -9.73
N CYS A 65 -8.76 -15.38 -9.27
CA CYS A 65 -7.40 -14.84 -9.12
C CYS A 65 -6.74 -14.48 -10.46
N SER A 66 -7.17 -15.10 -11.57
CA SER A 66 -6.68 -14.77 -12.91
C SER A 66 -7.20 -13.43 -13.44
N VAL A 67 -8.30 -12.91 -12.87
CA VAL A 67 -8.84 -11.62 -13.28
C VAL A 67 -7.92 -10.49 -12.76
N PRO A 68 -7.58 -9.49 -13.58
CA PRO A 68 -6.89 -8.29 -13.11
C PRO A 68 -7.57 -7.62 -11.92
N GLU A 69 -6.81 -6.91 -11.10
CA GLU A 69 -7.36 -6.08 -10.01
C GLU A 69 -8.22 -4.96 -10.59
N GLY A 70 -9.32 -4.61 -9.90
CA GLY A 70 -10.17 -3.49 -10.30
C GLY A 70 -9.45 -2.16 -10.14
N LEU A 71 -9.89 -1.13 -10.87
CA LEU A 71 -9.34 0.22 -10.72
C LEU A 71 -9.80 0.82 -9.38
N PHE A 72 -8.86 1.37 -8.63
CA PHE A 72 -9.19 2.21 -7.48
C PHE A 72 -9.76 3.55 -7.97
N PRO A 73 -10.81 4.09 -7.31
CA PRO A 73 -11.33 5.41 -7.65
C PRO A 73 -10.23 6.46 -7.48
N LYS A 74 -10.20 7.46 -8.36
CA LYS A 74 -9.28 8.59 -8.19
C LYS A 74 -9.67 9.35 -6.94
N ILE A 75 -8.69 9.80 -6.17
CA ILE A 75 -8.93 10.57 -4.93
C ILE A 75 -9.77 11.83 -5.19
N SER A 76 -9.58 12.49 -6.34
CA SER A 76 -10.39 13.65 -6.72
C SER A 76 -11.87 13.30 -6.81
N GLN A 77 -12.19 12.11 -7.33
CA GLN A 77 -13.56 11.62 -7.39
C GLN A 77 -14.09 11.39 -5.97
N LEU A 78 -13.34 10.73 -5.10
CA LEU A 78 -13.77 10.52 -3.70
C LEU A 78 -14.10 11.86 -2.99
N GLN A 79 -13.25 12.87 -3.17
CA GLN A 79 -13.45 14.20 -2.60
C GLN A 79 -14.69 14.91 -3.11
N GLU A 80 -14.99 14.84 -4.41
CA GLU A 80 -16.19 15.42 -5.02
C GLU A 80 -17.49 14.87 -4.38
N PHE A 81 -17.44 13.66 -3.83
CA PHE A 81 -18.58 13.00 -3.21
C PHE A 81 -18.52 12.97 -1.68
N GLY A 82 -17.59 13.71 -1.07
CA GLY A 82 -17.45 13.77 0.39
C GLY A 82 -17.00 12.45 1.02
N LEU A 83 -16.32 11.58 0.27
CA LEU A 83 -15.76 10.32 0.76
C LEU A 83 -14.27 10.49 1.10
N THR A 84 -13.86 10.00 2.26
CA THR A 84 -12.47 10.02 2.73
C THR A 84 -11.88 8.61 2.67
N LEU A 85 -10.62 8.50 2.22
CA LEU A 85 -9.90 7.23 2.20
C LEU A 85 -9.08 7.10 3.49
N ILE A 86 -9.50 6.16 4.34
CA ILE A 86 -8.88 5.86 5.64
C ILE A 86 -7.73 4.88 5.44
N TYR A 87 -6.54 5.22 5.95
CA TYR A 87 -5.35 4.36 5.91
C TYR A 87 -5.15 3.64 7.23
N SER A 88 -4.75 2.36 7.17
CA SER A 88 -4.42 1.57 8.36
C SER A 88 -3.24 2.17 9.11
N LYS A 89 -3.26 2.10 10.44
CA LYS A 89 -2.15 2.42 11.34
C LYS A 89 -1.13 1.28 11.32
N ILE A 90 -0.01 1.48 10.64
CA ILE A 90 1.05 0.47 10.50
C ILE A 90 2.04 0.63 11.67
N PRO A 91 2.39 -0.43 12.42
CA PRO A 91 3.30 -0.32 13.55
C PRO A 91 4.68 0.24 13.19
N VAL A 92 5.28 1.03 14.08
CA VAL A 92 6.69 1.43 13.98
C VAL A 92 7.59 0.19 13.90
N GLY A 93 8.67 0.26 13.13
CA GLY A 93 9.56 -0.86 12.82
C GLY A 93 9.04 -1.79 11.72
N SER A 94 7.84 -1.57 11.18
CA SER A 94 7.35 -2.34 10.04
C SER A 94 8.21 -2.10 8.80
N LEU A 95 8.53 -3.20 8.11
CA LEU A 95 9.17 -3.17 6.80
C LEU A 95 8.10 -2.85 5.74
N VAL A 96 8.36 -1.85 4.90
CA VAL A 96 7.42 -1.32 3.91
C VAL A 96 8.09 -1.11 2.56
N LEU A 97 7.27 -0.92 1.53
CA LEU A 97 7.65 -0.38 0.24
C LEU A 97 7.06 1.02 0.11
N VAL A 98 7.88 1.97 -0.35
CA VAL A 98 7.49 3.38 -0.44
C VAL A 98 7.68 3.91 -1.86
N LYS A 99 6.67 4.62 -2.38
CA LYS A 99 6.71 5.28 -3.69
C LYS A 99 7.10 6.75 -3.56
N ALA A 100 8.39 7.05 -3.73
CA ALA A 100 8.89 8.43 -3.72
C ALA A 100 9.30 8.90 -5.13
N GLY A 101 8.64 9.96 -5.62
CA GLY A 101 8.99 10.61 -6.89
C GLY A 101 9.05 9.65 -8.08
N ARG A 102 10.18 9.67 -8.82
CA ARG A 102 10.40 8.79 -9.99
C ARG A 102 11.09 7.47 -9.66
N TRP A 103 11.29 7.16 -8.37
CA TRP A 103 11.87 5.89 -7.97
C TRP A 103 10.87 4.74 -8.13
N PRO A 104 11.36 3.50 -8.27
CA PRO A 104 10.52 2.33 -8.05
C PRO A 104 9.95 2.33 -6.63
N TRP A 105 9.04 1.41 -6.34
CA TRP A 105 8.68 1.10 -4.96
C TRP A 105 9.95 0.65 -4.22
N TRP A 106 10.35 1.44 -3.22
CA TRP A 106 11.65 1.32 -2.55
C TRP A 106 11.49 0.74 -1.15
N PRO A 107 12.30 -0.26 -0.74
CA PRO A 107 12.26 -0.81 0.61
C PRO A 107 12.63 0.21 1.69
N ALA A 108 11.81 0.30 2.73
CA ALA A 108 12.03 1.21 3.84
C ALA A 108 11.52 0.60 5.15
N VAL A 109 11.92 1.16 6.29
CA VAL A 109 11.39 0.84 7.61
C VAL A 109 10.63 2.07 8.13
N LEU A 110 9.44 1.86 8.69
CA LEU A 110 8.77 2.92 9.46
C LEU A 110 9.58 3.18 10.73
N SER A 111 10.18 4.36 10.86
CA SER A 111 11.06 4.69 11.97
C SER A 111 10.74 6.06 12.55
N PRO A 112 11.02 6.31 13.84
CA PRO A 112 10.89 7.64 14.42
C PRO A 112 11.74 8.67 13.67
N ASP A 113 11.17 9.83 13.39
CA ASP A 113 11.90 10.98 12.89
C ASP A 113 12.94 11.43 13.92
N PRO A 114 14.21 11.60 13.54
CA PRO A 114 15.26 12.00 14.47
C PRO A 114 15.05 13.33 15.19
N VAL A 115 14.16 14.18 14.66
CA VAL A 115 13.86 15.50 15.21
C VAL A 115 12.63 15.46 16.10
N SER A 116 11.51 14.95 15.61
CA SER A 116 10.24 14.94 16.35
C SER A 116 10.05 13.70 17.25
N ALA A 117 10.84 12.64 17.06
CA ALA A 117 10.65 11.31 17.65
C ALA A 117 9.33 10.62 17.28
N GLU A 118 8.52 11.23 16.40
CA GLU A 118 7.28 10.67 15.88
C GLU A 118 7.53 9.90 14.59
N TYR A 119 6.70 8.89 14.31
CA TYR A 119 6.78 8.12 13.06
C TYR A 119 5.51 8.22 12.21
N MET A 120 4.45 8.83 12.74
CA MET A 120 3.14 8.91 12.12
C MET A 120 2.52 10.28 12.40
N GLU A 121 1.85 10.85 11.39
CA GLU A 121 1.10 12.11 11.49
C GLU A 121 -0.37 11.80 11.19
N GLU A 122 -1.25 12.15 12.11
CA GLU A 122 -2.71 11.93 12.01
C GLU A 122 -3.43 13.28 11.87
N ASP A 123 -4.61 13.26 11.26
CA ASP A 123 -5.51 14.42 11.28
C ASP A 123 -6.36 14.49 12.56
N SER A 124 -7.27 15.46 12.63
CA SER A 124 -8.16 15.66 13.78
C SER A 124 -9.15 14.52 14.00
N GLU A 125 -9.39 13.68 13.01
CA GLU A 125 -10.29 12.52 13.08
C GLU A 125 -9.52 11.24 13.46
N GLY A 126 -8.18 11.33 13.56
CA GLY A 126 -7.30 10.22 13.90
C GLY A 126 -6.92 9.37 12.69
N ASP A 127 -7.18 9.87 11.47
CA ASP A 127 -6.80 9.21 10.22
C ASP A 127 -5.35 9.52 9.87
N VAL A 128 -4.63 8.50 9.38
CA VAL A 128 -3.20 8.64 9.09
C VAL A 128 -2.96 9.42 7.80
N LEU A 129 -2.26 10.54 7.92
CA LEU A 129 -1.86 11.38 6.79
C LEU A 129 -0.49 10.98 6.24
N LYS A 130 0.49 10.79 7.13
CA LYS A 130 1.88 10.53 6.77
C LYS A 130 2.55 9.54 7.72
N TYR A 131 3.58 8.91 7.18
CA TYR A 131 4.56 8.15 7.93
C TYR A 131 5.96 8.73 7.72
N HIS A 132 6.78 8.71 8.77
CA HIS A 132 8.21 8.86 8.64
C HIS A 132 8.83 7.50 8.31
N VAL A 133 9.69 7.51 7.29
CA VAL A 133 10.34 6.29 6.80
C VAL A 133 11.84 6.51 6.68
N GLU A 134 12.60 5.46 6.98
CA GLU A 134 14.00 5.33 6.60
C GLU A 134 14.13 4.38 5.41
N PHE A 135 14.56 4.91 4.27
CA PHE A 135 14.85 4.13 3.07
C PHE A 135 16.15 3.34 3.25
N LEU A 136 16.06 2.04 2.96
CA LEU A 136 17.20 1.13 2.90
C LEU A 136 18.07 1.39 1.66
N GLY A 137 19.28 0.87 1.65
CA GLY A 137 20.24 1.02 0.55
C GLY A 137 21.48 1.81 0.94
N CYS A 138 22.26 2.27 -0.05
CA CYS A 138 23.52 2.95 0.21
C CYS A 138 23.61 4.28 -0.58
N PRO A 139 23.61 5.44 0.11
CA PRO A 139 23.38 5.61 1.56
C PRO A 139 21.90 5.37 1.92
N HIS A 140 21.63 5.13 3.21
CA HIS A 140 20.27 5.28 3.76
C HIS A 140 19.82 6.73 3.62
N SER A 141 18.51 6.95 3.53
CA SER A 141 17.91 8.28 3.55
C SER A 141 16.57 8.24 4.30
N ARG A 142 15.97 9.39 4.59
CA ARG A 142 14.71 9.46 5.33
C ARG A 142 13.76 10.51 4.78
N LEU A 143 12.46 10.31 4.96
CA LEU A 143 11.41 11.21 4.48
C LEU A 143 10.09 11.01 5.24
N TRP A 144 9.38 12.11 5.49
CA TRP A 144 7.94 12.07 5.75
C TRP A 144 7.19 11.89 4.44
N THR A 145 6.51 10.77 4.27
CA THR A 145 5.77 10.42 3.06
C THR A 145 4.30 10.19 3.34
N SER A 146 3.44 10.49 2.38
CA SER A 146 2.01 10.26 2.52
C SER A 146 1.70 8.78 2.73
N ALA A 147 0.73 8.47 3.59
CA ALA A 147 0.24 7.10 3.82
C ALA A 147 -0.14 6.39 2.51
N ARG A 148 -0.61 7.14 1.51
CA ARG A 148 -0.94 6.67 0.15
C ARG A 148 0.24 6.02 -0.59
N ALA A 149 1.45 6.48 -0.28
CA ALA A 149 2.67 6.07 -0.94
C ALA A 149 3.39 4.95 -0.16
N VAL A 150 2.74 4.36 0.85
CA VAL A 150 3.29 3.29 1.69
C VAL A 150 2.47 2.02 1.51
N GLN A 151 3.16 0.89 1.36
CA GLN A 151 2.55 -0.44 1.37
C GLN A 151 3.39 -1.36 2.27
N LEU A 152 2.78 -2.33 2.92
CA LEU A 152 3.53 -3.37 3.62
C LEU A 152 4.51 -4.06 2.66
N TYR A 153 5.69 -4.39 3.17
CA TYR A 153 6.70 -5.01 2.35
C TYR A 153 6.25 -6.37 1.85
N ARG A 154 6.50 -6.60 0.56
CA ARG A 154 6.40 -7.88 -0.11
C ARG A 154 7.62 -8.03 -0.98
N ALA A 155 8.18 -9.24 -1.04
CA ALA A 155 9.31 -9.53 -1.90
C ALA A 155 9.01 -9.07 -3.34
N VAL A 156 9.83 -8.18 -3.88
CA VAL A 156 9.60 -7.58 -5.20
C VAL A 156 10.13 -8.54 -6.26
N ALA A 157 9.23 -9.05 -7.11
CA ALA A 157 9.57 -10.09 -8.08
C ALA A 157 10.37 -9.60 -9.30
N ALA A 158 10.42 -8.29 -9.59
CA ALA A 158 11.00 -7.76 -10.82
C ALA A 158 11.88 -6.53 -10.59
N GLU A 159 13.07 -6.53 -11.21
CA GLU A 159 13.93 -5.35 -11.22
C GLU A 159 13.31 -4.21 -12.06
N PRO A 160 13.37 -2.97 -11.58
CA PRO A 160 12.85 -1.84 -12.31
C PRO A 160 13.72 -1.51 -13.53
N LYS A 161 13.05 -1.31 -14.68
CA LYS A 161 13.69 -0.94 -15.95
C LYS A 161 14.06 0.55 -15.93
N ASN A 162 15.20 0.91 -16.52
CA ASN A 162 15.64 2.30 -16.74
C ASN A 162 16.02 3.12 -15.48
N LEU A 163 16.63 2.51 -14.45
CA LEU A 163 17.27 3.28 -13.37
C LEU A 163 18.68 3.75 -13.76
N LYS A 164 19.06 4.93 -13.26
CA LYS A 164 20.47 5.37 -13.25
C LYS A 164 21.34 4.32 -12.54
N VAL A 165 22.55 4.10 -13.04
CA VAL A 165 23.47 3.04 -12.55
C VAL A 165 23.69 3.11 -11.03
N SER A 166 23.95 4.30 -10.48
CA SER A 166 24.16 4.49 -9.04
C SER A 166 22.91 4.13 -8.22
N LEU A 167 21.74 4.55 -8.69
CA LEU A 167 20.45 4.24 -8.06
C LEU A 167 20.14 2.74 -8.14
N LYS A 168 20.48 2.08 -9.26
CA LYS A 168 20.33 0.63 -9.40
C LYS A 168 21.20 -0.13 -8.39
N LYS A 169 22.44 0.30 -8.17
CA LYS A 169 23.34 -0.28 -7.16
C LYS A 169 22.75 -0.13 -5.75
N SER A 170 22.31 1.08 -5.40
CA SER A 170 21.68 1.33 -4.10
C SER A 170 20.38 0.52 -3.91
N TYR A 171 19.56 0.39 -4.96
CA TYR A 171 18.33 -0.40 -4.92
C TYR A 171 18.60 -1.88 -4.64
N LYS A 172 19.66 -2.44 -5.26
CA LYS A 172 20.05 -3.82 -5.00
C LYS A 172 20.44 -4.03 -3.54
N VAL A 173 21.21 -3.11 -2.96
CA VAL A 173 21.56 -3.14 -1.53
C VAL A 173 20.29 -3.06 -0.66
N ALA A 174 19.36 -2.17 -1.00
CA ALA A 174 18.09 -2.03 -0.27
C ALA A 174 17.27 -3.33 -0.27
N LEU A 175 17.24 -4.06 -1.39
CA LEU A 175 16.56 -5.35 -1.47
C LEU A 175 17.26 -6.43 -0.63
N GLU A 176 18.59 -6.47 -0.63
CA GLU A 176 19.37 -7.40 0.19
C GLU A 176 19.20 -7.13 1.69
N GLU A 177 19.13 -5.87 2.10
CA GLU A 177 18.81 -5.46 3.47
C GLU A 177 17.39 -5.83 3.86
N ALA A 178 16.41 -5.53 3.00
CA ALA A 178 15.02 -5.88 3.23
C ALA A 178 14.82 -7.40 3.41
N ALA A 179 15.48 -8.21 2.58
CA ALA A 179 15.43 -9.67 2.69
C ALA A 179 15.99 -10.19 4.03
N LYS A 180 17.01 -9.53 4.59
CA LYS A 180 17.52 -9.85 5.94
C LYS A 180 16.52 -9.45 7.02
N MET A 181 15.86 -8.31 6.84
CA MET A 181 14.89 -7.76 7.78
C MET A 181 13.52 -8.46 7.74
N GLU A 182 13.19 -9.21 6.69
CA GLU A 182 11.88 -9.84 6.51
C GLU A 182 11.49 -10.74 7.70
N ARG A 183 12.46 -11.47 8.26
CA ARG A 183 12.24 -12.36 9.41
C ARG A 183 12.47 -11.72 10.78
N ALA A 184 12.97 -10.49 10.80
CA ALA A 184 13.21 -9.75 12.04
C ALA A 184 11.90 -9.14 12.58
N THR A 185 11.82 -9.01 13.90
CA THR A 185 10.77 -8.26 14.60
C THR A 185 10.85 -6.76 14.30
N CYS A 186 9.80 -6.01 14.64
CA CYS A 186 9.80 -4.56 14.47
C CYS A 186 10.91 -3.90 15.28
N GLU A 187 11.14 -4.35 16.51
CA GLU A 187 12.17 -3.84 17.41
C GLU A 187 13.57 -4.10 16.85
N GLU A 188 13.84 -5.30 16.36
CA GLU A 188 15.13 -5.66 15.74
C GLU A 188 15.40 -4.83 14.48
N ARG A 189 14.39 -4.61 13.63
CA ARG A 189 14.52 -3.74 12.46
C ARG A 189 14.84 -2.30 12.86
N LEU A 190 14.19 -1.78 13.90
CA LEU A 190 14.49 -0.45 14.41
C LEU A 190 15.92 -0.34 14.90
N GLN A 191 16.50 -1.38 15.51
CA GLN A 191 17.92 -1.38 15.90
C GLN A 191 18.84 -1.20 14.70
N LEU A 192 18.48 -1.73 13.53
CA LEU A 192 19.26 -1.64 12.30
C LEU A 192 19.12 -0.29 11.57
N CYS A 193 18.13 0.53 11.91
CA CYS A 193 17.99 1.89 11.36
C CYS A 193 19.17 2.79 11.77
N LEU A 194 19.66 3.61 10.85
CA LEU A 194 20.81 4.48 11.02
C LEU A 194 20.44 5.84 11.62
N PHE A 195 19.19 6.27 11.47
CA PHE A 195 18.72 7.55 11.99
C PHE A 195 17.94 7.34 13.29
N LYS A 196 18.46 7.84 14.41
CA LYS A 196 17.84 7.75 15.74
C LYS A 196 17.39 9.13 16.24
N PRO A 197 16.29 9.23 17.00
CA PRO A 197 15.96 10.40 17.80
C PRO A 197 17.11 10.79 18.73
N GLN A 198 17.27 12.08 18.96
CA GLN A 198 18.19 12.56 20.00
C GLN A 198 17.60 12.25 21.37
N GLU A 199 18.41 11.67 22.25
CA GLU A 199 18.07 11.53 23.66
C GLU A 199 18.27 12.91 24.33
N PHE A 200 17.23 13.42 24.99
CA PHE A 200 17.28 14.66 25.78
C PHE A 200 17.62 14.35 27.24
#